data_AF-A0A9X0CLC5-F1
#
_entry.id   AF-A0A9X0CLC5-F1
#
_cell.length_a   1.000
_cell.length_b   1.000
_cell.length_c   1.000
_cell.angle_alpha   90.00
_cell.angle_beta   90.00
_cell.angle_gamma   90.00
#
_symmetry.space_group_name_H-M   'P 1'
#
loop_
_entity.id
_entity.type
_entity.pdbx_description
1 polymer ?
#
loop_
_entity_poly.entity_id
_entity_poly.type
_entity_poly.pdbx_seq_one_letter_code
_entity_poly.pdbx_strand_id
1 'polypeptide(L)'
;MRLHYMTSTNCGLCQGNMTWCYEVRGPQYHWVIDLYTRLNIPVVPCVLEALQRAVEERRAALEKQKTEASKHNRINMKVARVEDQVARKNWGKRQAVQHTYGGDDDEESGDDGNTVGVEVPNGDVTIISGRKCKCGSTEHRRTSHRACPLNKKKS
;
A
#
# COMPACT_ATOMS: atom_id res chain seq x y z
N MET A 1 -15.33 18.48 -2.20
CA MET A 1 -14.10 17.75 -2.66
C MET A 1 -14.21 17.13 -4.06
N ARG A 2 -15.33 16.53 -4.48
CA ARG A 2 -15.46 15.85 -5.78
C ARG A 2 -15.12 16.72 -7.00
N LEU A 3 -15.62 17.96 -7.04
CA LEU A 3 -15.39 18.86 -8.17
C LEU A 3 -13.91 19.21 -8.35
N HIS A 4 -13.22 19.55 -7.26
CA HIS A 4 -11.78 19.83 -7.28
C HIS A 4 -10.98 18.66 -7.85
N TYR A 5 -11.28 17.43 -7.41
CA TYR A 5 -10.63 16.23 -7.93
C TYR A 5 -10.84 16.09 -9.44
N MET A 6 -12.09 16.20 -9.90
CA MET A 6 -12.42 16.10 -11.33
C MET A 6 -11.69 17.16 -12.15
N THR A 7 -11.69 18.42 -11.70
CA THR A 7 -11.00 19.51 -12.38
C THR A 7 -9.50 19.26 -12.43
N SER A 8 -8.88 18.87 -11.32
CA SER A 8 -7.45 18.59 -11.25
C SER A 8 -7.05 17.43 -12.17
N THR A 9 -7.80 16.34 -12.18
CA THR A 9 -7.56 15.19 -13.07
C THR A 9 -7.68 15.60 -14.54
N ASN A 10 -8.73 16.34 -14.91
CA ASN A 10 -8.93 16.79 -16.29
C ASN A 10 -7.80 17.73 -16.75
N CYS A 11 -7.41 18.70 -15.91
CA CYS A 11 -6.27 19.58 -16.21
C CYS A 11 -4.97 18.77 -16.38
N GLY A 12 -4.75 17.77 -15.52
CA GLY A 12 -3.61 16.86 -15.63
C GLY A 12 -3.59 16.07 -16.95
N LEU A 13 -4.75 15.58 -17.40
CA LEU A 13 -4.89 14.91 -18.69
C LEU A 13 -4.59 15.85 -19.87
N CYS A 14 -5.16 17.06 -19.86
CA CYS A 14 -4.87 18.07 -20.88
C CYS A 14 -3.38 18.42 -20.94
N GLN A 15 -2.74 18.60 -19.78
CA GLN A 15 -1.30 18.88 -19.70
C GLN A 15 -0.45 17.68 -20.12
N GLY A 16 -0.88 16.47 -19.81
CA GLY A 16 -0.21 15.24 -20.23
C GLY A 16 -0.19 15.06 -21.75
N ASN A 17 -1.25 15.50 -22.42
CA ASN A 17 -1.39 15.46 -23.88
C ASN A 17 -0.66 16.61 -24.59
N MET A 18 -0.15 17.61 -23.86
CA MET A 18 0.50 18.77 -24.49
C MET A 18 1.73 18.41 -25.31
N THR A 19 2.49 17.37 -24.96
CA THR A 19 3.63 16.95 -25.78
C THR A 19 3.22 16.41 -27.14
N TRP A 20 2.07 15.71 -27.22
CA TRP A 20 1.53 15.26 -28.50
C TRP A 20 0.97 16.44 -29.31
N CYS A 21 0.23 17.34 -28.65
CA CYS A 21 -0.27 18.55 -29.29
C CYS A 21 0.87 19.44 -29.83
N TYR A 22 2.00 19.51 -29.12
CA TYR A 22 3.19 20.23 -29.56
C TYR A 22 3.76 19.64 -30.85
N GLU A 23 3.77 18.31 -31.00
CA GLU A 23 4.26 17.64 -32.21
C GLU A 23 3.31 17.81 -33.40
N VAL A 24 1.98 17.77 -33.18
CA VAL A 24 0.98 17.82 -34.26
C VAL A 24 0.59 19.25 -34.65
N ARG A 25 0.39 20.13 -33.67
CA ARG A 25 -0.09 21.52 -33.87
C ARG A 25 1.02 22.56 -33.78
N GLY A 26 2.20 22.16 -33.31
CA GLY A 26 3.39 23.00 -33.22
C GLY A 26 3.56 23.71 -31.87
N PRO A 27 4.69 24.41 -31.69
CA PRO A 27 5.10 25.03 -30.42
C PRO A 27 4.22 26.19 -29.96
N GLN A 28 3.47 26.79 -30.88
CA GLN A 28 2.61 27.94 -30.59
C GLN A 28 1.27 27.55 -29.96
N TYR A 29 0.89 26.28 -30.05
CA TYR A 29 -0.38 25.81 -29.54
C TYR A 29 -0.26 25.40 -28.06
N HIS A 30 -1.20 25.85 -27.23
CA HIS A 30 -1.37 25.37 -25.85
C HIS A 30 -2.85 25.42 -25.45
N TRP A 31 -3.39 24.37 -24.83
CA TRP A 31 -4.83 24.28 -24.50
C TRP A 31 -5.32 25.39 -23.55
N VAL A 32 -4.44 25.90 -22.69
CA VAL A 32 -4.71 27.03 -21.79
C VAL A 32 -5.02 28.32 -22.57
N ILE A 33 -4.42 28.50 -23.75
CA ILE A 33 -4.68 29.68 -24.60
C ILE A 33 -6.12 29.64 -25.08
N ASP A 34 -6.57 28.49 -25.59
CA ASP A 34 -7.96 28.29 -26.02
C ASP A 34 -8.95 28.59 -24.88
N LEU A 35 -8.59 28.23 -23.65
CA LEU A 35 -9.41 28.55 -22.47
C LEU A 35 -9.46 30.06 -22.20
N TYR A 36 -8.32 30.75 -22.28
CA TYR A 36 -8.25 32.19 -22.05
C TYR A 36 -9.08 32.94 -23.11
N THR A 37 -8.99 32.52 -24.37
CA THR A 37 -9.82 33.08 -25.45
C THR A 37 -11.31 32.87 -25.19
N ARG A 38 -11.73 31.67 -24.76
CA ARG A 38 -13.15 31.38 -24.44
C ARG A 38 -13.67 32.16 -23.24
N LEU A 39 -12.80 32.44 -22.28
CA LEU A 39 -13.12 33.24 -21.09
C LEU A 39 -12.96 34.75 -21.33
N ASN A 40 -12.58 35.16 -22.54
CA ASN A 40 -12.30 36.54 -22.91
C ASN A 40 -11.24 37.21 -22.02
N ILE A 41 -10.24 36.42 -21.60
CA ILE A 41 -9.10 36.85 -20.76
C ILE A 41 -7.93 37.17 -21.69
N PRO A 42 -7.24 38.31 -21.50
CA PRO A 42 -6.06 38.64 -22.28
C PRO A 42 -4.94 37.62 -22.03
N VAL A 43 -4.35 37.12 -23.11
CA VAL A 43 -3.22 36.20 -23.06
C VAL A 43 -1.95 37.03 -22.87
N VAL A 44 -1.40 36.99 -21.67
CA VAL A 44 -0.17 37.72 -21.34
C VAL A 44 1.04 36.97 -21.91
N PRO A 45 1.98 37.63 -22.62
CA PRO A 45 3.13 36.96 -23.24
C PRO A 45 3.99 36.11 -22.28
N CYS A 46 4.18 36.58 -21.04
CA CYS A 46 4.94 35.83 -20.04
C CYS A 46 4.31 34.46 -19.70
N VAL A 47 2.98 34.35 -19.80
CA VAL A 47 2.27 33.08 -19.59
C VAL A 47 2.56 32.12 -20.75
N LEU A 48 2.59 32.62 -21.99
CA LEU A 48 2.92 31.80 -23.16
C LEU A 48 4.32 31.21 -23.06
N GLU A 49 5.30 32.04 -22.73
CA GLU A 49 6.69 31.61 -22.56
C GLU A 49 6.82 30.55 -21.46
N ALA A 50 6.15 30.77 -20.32
CA ALA A 50 6.16 29.82 -19.21
C ALA A 50 5.53 28.47 -19.61
N LEU A 51 4.44 28.50 -20.37
CA LEU A 51 3.76 27.30 -20.85
C LEU A 51 4.61 26.54 -21.87
N GLN A 52 5.26 27.25 -22.80
CA GLN A 52 6.17 26.65 -23.78
C GLN A 52 7.36 25.98 -23.10
N ARG A 53 8.01 26.68 -22.18
CA ARG A 53 9.12 26.14 -21.39
C ARG A 53 8.71 24.87 -20.63
N ALA A 54 7.53 24.85 -20.02
CA ALA A 54 7.04 23.68 -19.30
C ALA A 54 6.83 22.46 -20.22
N VAL A 55 6.36 22.67 -21.45
CA VAL A 55 6.19 21.58 -22.43
C VAL A 55 7.55 21.06 -22.90
N GLU A 56 8.51 21.94 -23.16
CA GLU A 56 9.87 21.58 -23.54
C GLU A 56 10.60 20.79 -22.45
N GLU A 57 10.55 21.27 -21.21
CA GLU A 57 11.12 20.56 -20.04
C GLU A 57 10.51 19.17 -19.89
N ARG A 58 9.18 19.06 -20.01
CA ARG A 58 8.50 17.76 -19.97
C ARG A 58 8.96 16.85 -21.11
N ARG A 59 9.13 17.38 -22.32
CA ARG A 59 9.61 16.60 -23.47
C ARG A 59 11.03 16.10 -23.25
N ALA A 60 11.94 16.95 -22.78
CA ALA A 60 13.30 16.56 -22.44
C ALA A 60 13.33 15.47 -21.34
N ALA A 61 12.47 15.60 -20.32
CA ALA A 61 12.34 14.59 -19.27
C ALA A 61 11.84 13.24 -19.82
N LEU A 62 10.85 13.26 -20.72
CA LEU A 62 10.35 12.05 -21.37
C LEU A 62 11.41 11.37 -22.25
N GLU A 63 12.19 12.14 -23.02
CA GLU A 63 13.30 11.59 -23.80
C GLU A 63 14.35 10.95 -22.90
N LYS A 64 14.72 11.59 -21.79
CA LYS A 64 15.62 10.99 -20.79
C LYS A 64 15.06 9.68 -20.21
N GLN A 65 13.74 9.57 -20.03
CA GLN A 65 13.08 8.37 -19.53
C GLN A 65 12.95 7.22 -20.55
N LYS A 66 13.14 7.50 -21.86
CA LYS A 66 13.18 6.48 -22.91
C LYS A 66 14.48 5.67 -22.88
N THR A 67 15.53 6.17 -22.22
CA THR A 67 16.81 5.48 -22.09
C THR A 67 16.67 4.10 -21.41
N GLU A 68 17.47 3.13 -21.87
CA GLU A 68 17.51 1.77 -21.32
C GLU A 68 17.86 1.74 -19.82
N ALA A 69 18.72 2.66 -19.38
CA ALA A 69 19.04 2.82 -17.95
C ALA A 69 17.79 3.18 -17.12
N SER A 70 16.91 4.05 -17.64
CA SER A 70 15.66 4.40 -16.97
C SER A 70 14.68 3.23 -16.94
N LYS A 71 14.61 2.44 -18.02
CA LYS A 71 13.82 1.20 -18.07
C LYS A 71 14.31 0.19 -17.04
N HIS A 72 15.63 -0.06 -16.99
CA HIS A 72 16.24 -0.98 -16.04
C HIS A 72 15.97 -0.55 -14.59
N ASN A 73 16.11 0.75 -14.28
CA ASN A 73 15.78 1.26 -12.95
C ASN A 73 14.30 1.06 -12.58
N ARG A 74 13.37 1.25 -13.54
CA ARG A 74 11.93 0.97 -13.32
C ARG A 74 11.67 -0.51 -13.03
N ILE A 75 12.39 -1.42 -13.69
CA ILE A 75 12.30 -2.87 -13.43
C ILE A 75 12.82 -3.17 -12.03
N ASN A 76 14.00 -2.67 -11.67
CA ASN A 76 14.60 -2.87 -10.35
C ASN A 76 13.69 -2.36 -9.23
N MET A 77 13.07 -1.19 -9.40
CA MET A 77 12.08 -0.67 -8.45
C MET A 77 10.80 -1.52 -8.34
N LYS A 78 10.40 -2.23 -9.41
CA LYS A 78 9.28 -3.17 -9.34
C LYS A 78 9.68 -4.43 -8.58
N VAL A 79 10.86 -4.98 -8.89
CA VAL A 79 11.42 -6.16 -8.20
C VAL A 79 11.55 -5.88 -6.70
N ALA A 80 12.19 -4.76 -6.32
CA ALA A 80 12.35 -4.38 -4.92
C ALA A 80 10.99 -4.20 -4.19
N ARG A 81 9.97 -3.68 -4.87
CA ARG A 81 8.62 -3.58 -4.29
C ARG A 81 7.96 -4.94 -4.05
N VAL A 82 8.17 -5.89 -4.95
CA VAL A 82 7.67 -7.26 -4.79
C VAL A 82 8.40 -7.96 -3.65
N GLU A 83 9.72 -7.86 -3.61
CA GLU A 83 10.55 -8.42 -2.53
C GLU A 83 10.15 -7.85 -1.17
N ASP A 84 9.95 -6.54 -1.08
CA ASP A 84 9.51 -5.89 0.15
C ASP A 84 8.08 -6.29 0.56
N GLN A 85 7.16 -6.48 -0.40
CA GLN A 85 5.84 -7.04 -0.11
C GLN A 85 5.94 -8.48 0.44
N VAL A 86 6.79 -9.32 -0.14
CA VAL A 86 7.02 -10.69 0.33
C VAL A 86 7.64 -10.67 1.74
N ALA A 87 8.64 -9.81 1.97
CA ALA A 87 9.26 -9.65 3.27
C ALA A 87 8.24 -9.21 4.33
N ARG A 88 7.36 -8.25 4.03
CA ARG A 88 6.28 -7.81 4.92
C ARG A 88 5.26 -8.91 5.19
N LYS A 89 4.87 -9.68 4.17
CA LYS A 89 3.98 -10.85 4.34
C LYS A 89 4.63 -11.90 5.24
N ASN A 90 5.91 -12.21 5.02
CA ASN A 90 6.65 -13.18 5.82
C ASN A 90 6.88 -12.69 7.25
N TRP A 91 7.15 -11.40 7.44
CA TRP A 91 7.23 -10.78 8.76
C TRP A 91 5.91 -10.88 9.52
N GLY A 92 4.77 -10.59 8.85
CA GLY A 92 3.44 -10.79 9.44
C GLY A 92 3.15 -12.24 9.82
N LYS A 93 3.57 -13.22 9.00
CA LYS A 93 3.46 -14.65 9.33
C LYS A 93 4.32 -15.05 10.53
N ARG A 94 5.57 -14.56 10.59
CA ARG A 94 6.51 -14.82 11.71
C ARG A 94 6.07 -14.13 13.01
N GLN A 95 5.45 -12.97 12.88
CA GLN A 95 4.87 -12.20 13.98
C GLN A 95 3.42 -12.56 14.28
N ALA A 96 2.85 -13.59 13.66
CA ALA A 96 1.56 -14.12 14.07
C ALA A 96 1.71 -14.69 15.49
N VAL A 97 1.67 -13.79 16.47
CA VAL A 97 1.38 -14.09 17.86
C VAL A 97 0.10 -14.90 17.79
N GLN A 98 0.18 -16.16 18.20
CA GLN A 98 -0.95 -17.06 18.27
C GLN A 98 -1.93 -16.48 19.29
N HIS A 99 -2.81 -15.57 18.84
CA HIS A 99 -3.82 -14.95 19.67
C HIS A 99 -4.89 -16.00 19.94
N THR A 100 -5.04 -16.39 21.21
CA THR A 100 -6.08 -17.33 21.69
C THR A 100 -7.49 -16.72 21.72
N TYR A 101 -7.67 -15.53 21.14
CA TYR A 101 -8.96 -14.85 21.09
C TYR A 101 -9.62 -15.11 19.74
N GLY A 102 -10.43 -16.18 19.67
CA GLY A 102 -11.24 -16.51 18.50
C GLY A 102 -10.98 -17.89 17.88
N GLY A 103 -10.54 -18.88 18.67
CA GLY A 103 -10.56 -20.27 18.22
C GLY A 103 -11.89 -20.92 18.62
N ASP A 104 -12.94 -20.64 17.86
CA ASP A 104 -14.11 -21.52 17.74
C ASP A 104 -14.59 -21.40 16.28
N ASP A 105 -14.56 -22.55 15.62
CA ASP A 105 -15.23 -22.95 14.38
C ASP A 105 -15.30 -21.96 13.21
N ASP A 106 -14.41 -22.17 12.23
CA ASP A 106 -14.79 -22.19 10.82
C ASP A 106 -13.79 -23.08 10.07
N GLU A 107 -14.12 -24.38 9.98
CA GLU A 107 -13.50 -25.30 9.04
C GLU A 107 -13.98 -24.95 7.62
N GLU A 108 -13.12 -24.30 6.83
CA GLU A 108 -12.79 -24.66 5.43
C GLU A 108 -12.01 -23.53 4.74
N SER A 109 -10.68 -23.68 4.66
CA SER A 109 -9.95 -23.52 3.40
C SER A 109 -8.51 -23.95 3.62
N GLY A 110 -8.14 -25.07 2.98
CA GLY A 110 -6.88 -25.76 3.20
C GLY A 110 -5.63 -24.94 2.87
N ASP A 111 -4.58 -25.19 3.64
CA ASP A 111 -3.19 -25.37 3.19
C ASP A 111 -2.34 -25.66 4.44
N ASP A 112 -1.85 -26.88 4.55
CA ASP A 112 -0.75 -27.36 5.39
C ASP A 112 -0.60 -26.72 6.78
N GLY A 113 -1.36 -27.28 7.71
CA GLY A 113 -1.16 -27.15 9.16
C GLY A 113 0.16 -27.76 9.62
N ASN A 114 1.28 -27.16 9.24
CA ASN A 114 2.53 -27.35 9.95
C ASN A 114 2.51 -26.37 11.13
N THR A 115 2.21 -26.88 12.32
CA THR A 115 2.51 -26.21 13.60
C THR A 115 4.02 -26.04 13.71
N VAL A 116 4.57 -25.03 13.03
CA VAL A 116 5.96 -24.64 13.20
C VAL A 116 6.02 -23.80 14.46
N GLY A 117 6.37 -24.46 15.57
CA GLY A 117 6.90 -23.77 16.73
C GLY A 117 8.04 -22.87 16.26
N VAL A 118 7.89 -21.56 16.44
CA VAL A 118 8.96 -20.62 16.17
C VAL A 118 10.04 -20.85 17.22
N GLU A 119 11.13 -21.52 16.84
CA GLU A 119 12.35 -21.53 17.63
C GLU A 119 12.99 -20.14 17.60
N VAL A 120 12.88 -19.44 18.72
CA VAL A 120 13.64 -18.22 18.99
C VAL A 120 15.02 -18.66 19.51
N PRO A 121 16.15 -18.09 19.03
CA PRO A 121 17.45 -18.41 19.60
C PRO A 121 17.47 -17.89 21.04
N ASN A 122 17.67 -18.82 21.98
CA ASN A 122 17.42 -18.73 23.43
C ASN A 122 16.00 -19.12 23.86
N GLY A 123 15.65 -20.40 23.66
CA GLY A 123 15.16 -21.32 24.71
C GLY A 123 13.92 -21.01 25.54
N ASP A 124 13.38 -19.80 25.50
CA ASP A 124 12.24 -19.37 26.30
C ASP A 124 11.04 -19.16 25.37
N VAL A 125 10.23 -20.21 25.27
CA VAL A 125 8.86 -20.12 24.76
C VAL A 125 8.09 -19.21 25.71
N THR A 126 7.95 -17.93 25.37
CA THR A 126 7.09 -17.01 26.13
C THR A 126 5.64 -17.27 25.75
N ILE A 127 5.02 -18.21 26.47
CA ILE A 127 3.58 -18.47 26.41
C ILE A 127 2.85 -17.27 27.04
N ILE A 128 2.59 -16.23 26.24
CA ILE A 128 1.76 -15.10 26.65
C ILE A 128 0.31 -15.62 26.75
N SER A 129 -0.13 -15.91 27.97
CA SER A 129 -1.48 -16.36 28.40
C SER A 129 -1.67 -17.83 28.80
N GLY A 130 -0.64 -18.50 29.32
CA GLY A 130 -0.81 -19.71 30.13
C GLY A 130 -1.37 -19.42 31.53
N ARG A 131 -2.57 -18.83 31.67
CA ARG A 131 -3.18 -18.67 33.01
C ARG A 131 -3.43 -20.06 33.61
N LYS A 132 -2.65 -20.40 34.64
CA LYS A 132 -2.92 -21.55 35.51
C LYS A 132 -4.26 -21.32 36.22
N CYS A 133 -5.03 -22.39 36.40
CA CYS A 133 -6.28 -22.26 37.14
C CYS A 133 -5.98 -21.77 38.57
N LYS A 134 -6.86 -20.97 39.16
CA LYS A 134 -6.72 -20.47 40.54
C LYS A 134 -6.61 -21.58 41.59
N CYS A 135 -7.02 -22.81 41.25
CA CYS A 135 -6.86 -23.99 42.11
C CYS A 135 -5.45 -24.61 42.08
N GLY A 136 -4.52 -24.08 41.28
CA GLY A 136 -3.16 -24.59 41.15
C GLY A 136 -2.99 -25.77 40.19
N SER A 137 -4.08 -26.36 39.69
CA SER A 137 -4.02 -27.46 38.70
C SER A 137 -3.45 -26.99 37.35
N THR A 138 -2.65 -27.86 36.74
CA THR A 138 -2.13 -27.73 35.38
C THR A 138 -3.01 -28.44 34.34
N GLU A 139 -3.92 -29.30 34.77
CA GLU A 139 -4.81 -30.09 33.90
C GLU A 139 -5.93 -29.26 33.27
N HIS A 140 -6.26 -28.11 33.87
CA HIS A 140 -7.28 -27.22 33.37
C HIS A 140 -6.91 -25.76 33.62
N ARG A 141 -7.43 -24.85 32.79
CA ARG A 141 -7.01 -23.44 32.77
C ARG A 141 -7.96 -22.47 33.48
N ARG A 142 -9.18 -22.88 33.83
CA ARG A 142 -10.25 -22.00 34.38
C ARG A 142 -11.00 -22.63 35.55
N THR A 143 -11.42 -21.80 36.51
CA THR A 143 -12.18 -22.24 37.70
C THR A 143 -13.60 -22.73 37.38
N SER A 144 -14.14 -22.32 36.24
CA SER A 144 -15.43 -22.82 35.73
C SER A 144 -15.36 -24.24 35.16
N HIS A 145 -14.17 -24.83 35.02
CA HIS A 145 -14.02 -26.18 34.48
C HIS A 145 -14.63 -27.22 35.44
N ARG A 146 -15.28 -28.24 34.89
CA ARG A 146 -15.96 -29.32 35.64
C ARG A 146 -15.05 -30.06 36.63
N ALA A 147 -13.77 -30.16 36.30
CA ALA A 147 -12.76 -30.80 37.16
C ALA A 147 -12.17 -29.86 38.22
N CYS A 148 -12.51 -28.57 38.21
CA CYS A 148 -11.95 -27.63 39.17
C CYS A 148 -12.61 -27.80 40.55
N PRO A 149 -11.85 -28.03 41.64
CA PRO A 149 -12.40 -28.14 42.99
C PRO A 149 -13.01 -26.82 43.49
N LEU A 150 -12.63 -25.68 42.90
CA LEU A 150 -13.16 -24.36 43.22
C LEU A 150 -14.38 -23.96 42.36
N ASN A 151 -14.93 -24.89 41.58
CA ASN A 151 -16.07 -24.61 40.73
C ASN A 151 -17.37 -24.58 41.55
N LYS A 152 -17.98 -23.39 41.65
CA LYS A 152 -19.26 -23.18 42.37
C LYS A 152 -20.43 -23.98 41.79
N LYS A 153 -20.35 -24.45 40.54
CA LYS A 153 -21.37 -25.30 39.92
C LYS A 153 -21.26 -26.78 40.29
N LYS A 154 -20.20 -27.17 41.01
CA LYS A 154 -19.98 -28.54 41.51
C LYS A 154 -20.47 -28.71 42.95
N SER A 155 -20.77 -27.61 43.64
CA SER A 155 -21.38 -27.59 44.97
C SER A 155 -22.90 -27.56 44.88
#